data_AF-A0A929FRJ9-F1
#
_entry.id   AF-A0A929FRJ9-F1
#
_cell.length_a   1.000
_cell.length_b   1.000
_cell.length_c   1.000
_cell.angle_alpha   90.00
_cell.angle_beta   90.00
_cell.angle_gamma   90.00
#
_symmetry.space_group_name_H-M   'P 1'
#
loop_
_entity.id
_entity.type
_entity.pdbx_description
1 polymer ?
#
loop_
_entity_poly.entity_id
_entity_poly.type
_entity_poly.pdbx_seq_one_letter_code
_entity_poly.pdbx_strand_id
1 'polypeptide(L)'
;MNKTTEIKIRVTPTEKKSWLINAQKAGISLSEYLRRCASRREIPAQPPEVNYHLVLQLGRISNSLNQQLLAMNAAVTSGQDISNIAEATEAVAQVLDLLKTVQSQLLNSPESLHEK
;
A
#
# COMPACT_ATOMS: atom_id res chain seq x y z
N MET A 1 -3.19 1.42 16.85
CA MET A 1 -4.18 0.54 17.48
C MET A 1 -4.93 -0.21 16.38
N ASN A 2 -5.02 -1.53 16.46
CA ASN A 2 -5.73 -2.34 15.45
C ASN A 2 -7.24 -2.11 15.54
N LYS A 3 -7.92 -1.98 14.41
CA LYS A 3 -9.39 -1.80 14.33
C LYS A 3 -10.06 -3.18 14.31
N THR A 4 -10.46 -3.70 15.48
CA THR A 4 -10.99 -5.07 15.64
C THR A 4 -12.51 -5.14 15.86
N THR A 5 -13.15 -4.05 16.28
CA THR A 5 -14.61 -4.01 16.50
C THR A 5 -15.37 -3.90 15.18
N GLU A 6 -16.35 -4.79 14.97
CA GLU A 6 -17.19 -4.82 13.77
C GLU A 6 -18.38 -3.84 13.84
N ILE A 7 -18.78 -3.31 12.67
CA ILE A 7 -20.00 -2.51 12.49
C ILE A 7 -20.81 -3.15 11.36
N LYS A 8 -22.10 -3.45 11.64
CA LYS A 8 -23.04 -3.97 10.63
C LYS A 8 -23.97 -2.84 10.17
N ILE A 9 -24.02 -2.62 8.86
CA ILE A 9 -24.84 -1.55 8.23
C ILE A 9 -25.73 -2.19 7.18
N ARG A 10 -27.04 -1.91 7.22
CA ARG A 10 -27.98 -2.29 6.15
C ARG A 10 -27.96 -1.22 5.08
N VAL A 11 -27.87 -1.65 3.83
CA VAL A 11 -27.75 -0.79 2.65
C VAL A 11 -28.50 -1.41 1.50
N THR A 12 -28.95 -0.56 0.59
CA THR A 12 -29.47 -0.99 -0.71
C THR A 12 -28.32 -1.49 -1.61
N PRO A 13 -28.63 -2.30 -2.64
CA PRO A 13 -27.63 -2.72 -3.62
C PRO A 13 -26.98 -1.53 -4.36
N THR A 14 -27.75 -0.48 -4.62
CA THR A 14 -27.29 0.73 -5.32
C THR A 14 -26.32 1.53 -4.47
N GLU A 15 -26.60 1.73 -3.18
CA GLU A 15 -25.67 2.37 -2.23
C GLU A 15 -24.37 1.59 -2.14
N LYS A 16 -24.46 0.27 -1.93
CA LYS A 16 -23.27 -0.59 -1.85
C LYS A 16 -22.42 -0.48 -3.11
N LYS A 17 -23.04 -0.50 -4.30
CA LYS A 17 -22.34 -0.36 -5.58
C LYS A 17 -21.67 1.01 -5.71
N SER A 18 -22.39 2.09 -5.38
CA SER A 18 -21.86 3.46 -5.43
C SER A 18 -20.64 3.64 -4.52
N TRP A 19 -20.74 3.19 -3.27
CA TRP A 19 -19.65 3.31 -2.30
C TRP A 19 -18.45 2.46 -2.70
N LEU A 20 -18.69 1.28 -3.28
CA LEU A 20 -17.62 0.41 -3.78
C LEU A 20 -16.87 1.07 -4.95
N ILE A 21 -17.60 1.71 -5.88
CA ILE A 21 -16.99 2.47 -6.99
C ILE A 21 -16.14 3.62 -6.44
N ASN A 22 -16.65 4.38 -5.46
CA ASN A 22 -15.91 5.50 -4.89
C ASN A 22 -14.68 5.03 -4.11
N ALA A 23 -14.78 3.92 -3.39
CA ALA A 23 -13.64 3.30 -2.70
C ALA A 23 -12.57 2.83 -3.70
N GLN A 24 -13.00 2.22 -4.82
CA GLN A 24 -12.10 1.81 -5.92
C GLN A 24 -11.40 3.01 -6.56
N LYS A 25 -12.14 4.08 -6.89
CA LYS A 25 -11.59 5.34 -7.41
C LYS A 25 -10.63 6.03 -6.45
N ALA A 26 -10.69 5.71 -5.15
CA ALA A 26 -9.77 6.24 -4.15
C ALA A 26 -8.65 5.24 -3.79
N GLY A 27 -8.61 4.06 -4.41
CA GLY A 27 -7.61 3.03 -4.12
C GLY A 27 -7.64 2.48 -2.69
N ILE A 28 -8.79 2.54 -2.01
CA ILE A 28 -8.95 2.11 -0.61
C ILE A 28 -10.07 1.07 -0.46
N SER A 29 -10.05 0.32 0.64
CA SER A 29 -11.14 -0.63 0.94
C SER A 29 -12.47 0.08 1.23
N LEU A 30 -13.60 -0.58 0.97
CA LEU A 30 -14.93 -0.06 1.31
C LEU A 30 -15.05 0.35 2.79
N SER A 31 -14.51 -0.47 3.70
CA SER A 31 -14.50 -0.17 5.14
C SER A 31 -13.68 1.07 5.48
N GLU A 32 -12.57 1.30 4.78
CA GLU A 32 -11.76 2.51 4.99
C GLU A 32 -12.41 3.75 4.38
N TYR A 33 -13.02 3.63 3.20
CA TYR A 33 -13.82 4.68 2.58
C TYR A 33 -14.95 5.15 3.52
N LEU A 34 -15.75 4.22 4.03
CA LEU A 34 -16.85 4.53 4.95
C LEU A 34 -16.36 5.17 6.25
N ARG A 35 -15.24 4.70 6.81
CA ARG A 35 -14.65 5.31 8.00
C ARG A 35 -14.19 6.75 7.75
N ARG A 36 -13.59 7.03 6.59
CA ARG A 36 -13.16 8.39 6.22
C ARG A 36 -14.37 9.30 6.04
N CYS A 37 -15.42 8.84 5.35
CA CYS A 37 -16.69 9.58 5.25
C CYS A 37 -17.29 9.88 6.63
N ALA A 38 -17.43 8.87 7.49
CA ALA A 38 -18.00 9.02 8.83
C ALA A 38 -17.17 9.96 9.72
N SER A 39 -15.86 9.98 9.53
CA SER A 39 -14.92 10.81 10.32
C SER A 39 -14.60 12.15 9.67
N ARG A 40 -15.23 12.50 8.53
CA ARG A 40 -14.91 13.66 7.69
C ARG A 40 -13.41 13.79 7.38
N ARG A 41 -12.73 12.66 7.22
CA ARG A 41 -11.32 12.62 6.80
C ARG A 41 -11.25 12.69 5.28
N GLU A 42 -10.19 13.31 4.80
CA GLU A 42 -9.90 13.40 3.38
C GLU A 42 -9.89 12.01 2.72
N ILE A 43 -10.44 11.92 1.51
CA ILE A 43 -10.40 10.72 0.67
C ILE A 43 -9.25 10.92 -0.32
N PRO A 44 -8.28 9.99 -0.40
CA PRO A 44 -7.13 10.16 -1.28
C PRO A 44 -7.58 10.16 -2.75
N ALA A 45 -6.99 11.06 -3.55
CA ALA A 45 -7.13 11.02 -5.00
C ALA A 45 -6.34 9.82 -5.56
N GLN A 46 -6.91 9.10 -6.52
CA GLN A 46 -6.13 8.07 -7.21
C GLN A 46 -5.12 8.71 -8.16
N PRO A 47 -3.88 8.19 -8.21
CA PRO A 47 -2.99 8.43 -9.34
C PRO A 47 -3.61 7.85 -10.64
N PRO A 48 -3.13 8.28 -11.83
CA PRO A 48 -3.57 7.73 -13.11
C PRO A 48 -3.61 6.19 -13.13
N GLU A 49 -4.60 5.59 -13.81
CA GLU A 49 -4.90 4.14 -13.72
C GLU A 49 -3.68 3.24 -14.06
N VAL A 50 -2.84 3.69 -15.01
CA VAL A 50 -1.57 3.06 -15.37
C VAL A 50 -0.61 3.00 -14.17
N ASN A 51 -0.55 4.07 -13.38
CA ASN A 51 0.31 4.17 -12.21
C ASN A 51 -0.24 3.38 -11.03
N TYR A 52 -1.57 3.27 -10.87
CA TYR A 52 -2.17 2.57 -9.74
C TYR A 52 -1.92 1.05 -9.76
N HIS A 53 -2.10 0.40 -10.92
CA HIS A 53 -1.83 -1.05 -11.05
C HIS A 53 -0.35 -1.36 -10.80
N LEU A 54 0.55 -0.51 -11.30
CA LEU A 54 1.99 -0.60 -11.04
C LEU A 54 2.30 -0.41 -9.54
N VAL A 55 1.70 0.57 -8.89
CA VAL A 55 1.85 0.82 -7.44
C VAL A 55 1.39 -0.38 -6.61
N LEU A 56 0.26 -1.03 -6.97
CA LEU A 56 -0.20 -2.23 -6.28
C LEU A 56 0.77 -3.41 -6.46
N GLN A 57 1.32 -3.59 -7.66
CA GLN A 57 2.32 -4.63 -7.93
C GLN A 57 3.62 -4.37 -7.14
N LEU A 58 4.10 -3.12 -7.13
CA LEU A 58 5.27 -2.69 -6.35
C LEU A 58 5.05 -2.91 -4.84
N GLY A 59 3.84 -2.62 -4.33
CA GLY A 59 3.49 -2.86 -2.93
C GLY A 59 3.53 -4.34 -2.54
N ARG A 60 3.10 -5.25 -3.43
CA ARG A 60 3.20 -6.70 -3.21
C ARG A 60 4.65 -7.17 -3.17
N ILE A 61 5.49 -6.70 -4.10
CA ILE A 61 6.92 -7.02 -4.13
C ILE A 61 7.60 -6.52 -2.86
N SER A 62 7.31 -5.28 -2.44
CA SER A 62 7.84 -4.68 -1.22
C SER A 62 7.47 -5.50 0.02
N ASN A 63 6.23 -5.97 0.13
CA ASN A 63 5.81 -6.81 1.25
C ASN A 63 6.51 -8.17 1.27
N SER A 64 6.69 -8.80 0.10
CA SER A 64 7.42 -10.07 -0.04
C SER A 64 8.88 -9.93 0.42
N LEU A 65 9.56 -8.87 -0.04
CA LEU A 65 10.93 -8.58 0.36
C LEU A 65 11.05 -8.29 1.86
N ASN A 66 10.10 -7.54 2.43
CA ASN A 66 10.07 -7.27 3.86
C ASN A 66 9.93 -8.55 4.70
N GLN A 67 9.12 -9.51 4.25
CA GLN A 67 9.01 -10.81 4.92
C GLN A 67 10.31 -11.62 4.84
N GLN A 68 10.99 -11.60 3.69
CA GLN A 68 12.30 -12.25 3.54
C GLN A 68 13.36 -11.62 4.45
N LEU A 69 13.41 -10.28 4.52
CA LEU A 69 14.29 -9.55 5.44
C LEU A 69 14.05 -9.95 6.91
N LEU A 70 12.78 -10.00 7.32
CA LEU A 70 12.42 -10.42 8.69
C LEU A 70 12.83 -11.87 8.97
N ALA A 71 12.63 -12.78 8.01
CA ALA A 71 13.06 -14.17 8.14
C ALA A 71 14.59 -14.30 8.24
N MET A 72 15.33 -13.53 7.43
CA MET A 72 16.80 -13.48 7.50
C MET A 72 17.27 -12.95 8.85
N ASN A 73 16.71 -11.83 9.33
CA ASN A 73 17.04 -11.27 10.63
C ASN A 73 16.74 -12.26 11.78
N ALA A 74 15.64 -13.02 11.69
CA ALA A 74 15.31 -14.06 12.65
C ALA A 74 16.32 -15.22 12.63
N ALA A 75 16.80 -15.63 11.45
CA ALA A 75 17.82 -16.66 11.30
C ALA A 75 19.17 -16.24 11.90
N VAL A 76 19.60 -14.99 11.67
CA VAL A 76 20.79 -14.39 12.31
C VAL A 76 20.65 -14.40 13.82
N THR A 77 19.51 -13.91 14.32
CA THR A 77 19.24 -13.83 15.77
C THR A 77 19.25 -15.21 16.43
N SER A 78 18.86 -16.24 15.69
CA SER A 78 18.84 -17.64 16.15
C SER A 78 20.21 -18.34 16.04
N GLY A 79 21.26 -17.62 15.61
CA GLY A 79 22.61 -18.17 15.48
C GLY A 79 22.78 -19.14 14.31
N GLN A 80 21.87 -19.15 13.33
CA GLN A 80 22.08 -19.91 12.10
C GLN A 80 23.15 -19.21 11.26
N ASP A 81 24.25 -19.91 11.00
CA ASP A 81 25.30 -19.44 10.12
C ASP A 81 24.86 -19.64 8.67
N ILE A 82 24.43 -18.55 8.02
CA ILE A 82 24.23 -18.51 6.58
C ILE A 82 25.28 -17.52 6.08
N SER A 83 26.27 -18.00 5.32
CA SER A 83 27.26 -17.11 4.71
C SER A 83 26.55 -16.01 3.92
N ASN A 84 26.99 -14.77 4.11
CA ASN A 84 26.54 -13.57 3.40
C ASN A 84 25.14 -13.02 3.76
N ILE A 85 24.55 -13.34 4.93
CA ILE A 85 23.26 -12.74 5.33
C ILE A 85 23.33 -11.21 5.42
N ALA A 86 24.40 -10.66 5.98
CA ALA A 86 24.53 -9.22 6.15
C ALA A 86 24.43 -8.48 4.81
N GLU A 87 25.17 -8.96 3.81
CA GLU A 87 25.13 -8.43 2.43
C GLU A 87 23.76 -8.62 1.77
N ALA A 88 23.13 -9.79 1.93
CA ALA A 88 21.80 -10.07 1.37
C ALA A 88 20.71 -9.18 2.03
N THR A 89 20.81 -8.97 3.34
CA THR A 89 19.89 -8.13 4.13
C THR A 89 20.01 -6.67 3.68
N GLU A 90 21.23 -6.20 3.48
CA GLU A 90 21.50 -4.85 2.99
C GLU A 90 20.99 -4.65 1.55
N ALA A 91 21.25 -5.59 0.64
CA ALA A 91 20.75 -5.52 -0.74
C ALA A 91 19.21 -5.50 -0.80
N VAL A 92 18.54 -6.33 0.01
CA VAL A 92 17.07 -6.35 0.09
C VAL A 92 16.52 -5.03 0.65
N ALA A 93 17.18 -4.45 1.66
CA ALA A 93 16.78 -3.16 2.21
C ALA A 93 16.90 -2.02 1.18
N GLN A 94 17.98 -2.00 0.39
CA GLN A 94 18.17 -1.02 -0.68
C GLN A 94 17.10 -1.16 -1.78
N VAL A 95 16.78 -2.38 -2.22
CA VAL A 95 15.72 -2.62 -3.21
C VAL A 95 14.36 -2.16 -2.68
N LEU A 96 14.06 -2.42 -1.40
CA LEU A 96 12.81 -2.00 -0.77
C LEU A 96 12.68 -0.46 -0.73
N ASP A 97 13.77 0.25 -0.45
CA ASP A 97 13.78 1.72 -0.44
C ASP A 97 13.59 2.32 -1.84
N LEU A 98 14.26 1.75 -2.85
CA LEU A 98 14.09 2.13 -4.25
C LEU A 98 12.64 1.94 -4.71
N LEU A 99 12.01 0.80 -4.37
CA LEU A 99 10.63 0.53 -4.72
C LEU A 99 9.65 1.51 -4.07
N LYS A 100 9.88 1.89 -2.80
CA LYS A 100 9.09 2.95 -2.13
C LYS A 100 9.25 4.30 -2.81
N THR A 101 10.47 4.62 -3.24
CA THR A 101 10.76 5.86 -3.96
C THR A 101 10.01 5.90 -5.30
N VAL A 102 10.12 4.84 -6.10
CA VAL A 102 9.40 4.71 -7.39
C VAL A 102 7.89 4.74 -7.18
N GLN A 103 7.39 4.07 -6.13
CA GLN A 103 5.97 4.13 -5.76
C GLN A 103 5.54 5.58 -5.48
N SER A 104 6.31 6.33 -4.70
CA SER A 104 5.99 7.72 -4.37
C SER A 104 6.01 8.64 -5.61
N GLN A 105 6.93 8.41 -6.55
CA GLN A 105 7.04 9.17 -7.80
C GLN A 105 5.86 8.88 -8.74
N LEU A 106 5.42 7.62 -8.82
CA LEU A 106 4.25 7.23 -9.61
C LEU A 106 2.94 7.76 -9.01
N LEU A 107 2.88 7.92 -7.69
CA LEU A 107 1.75 8.53 -6.98
C LEU A 107 1.70 10.06 -7.16
N ASN A 108 2.86 10.70 -7.29
CA ASN A 108 3.01 12.15 -7.43
C ASN A 108 3.37 12.53 -8.88
N SER A 109 2.45 12.36 -9.84
CA SER A 109 2.73 12.81 -11.21
C SER A 109 2.66 14.35 -11.31
N PRO A 110 3.65 15.04 -11.91
CA PRO A 110 3.63 16.47 -12.14
C PRO A 110 2.75 16.82 -13.37
N GLU A 111 1.43 16.65 -13.27
CA GLU A 111 0.47 17.20 -14.25
C GLU A 111 -0.13 18.53 -13.76
N SER A 112 0.70 19.45 -13.30
CA SER A 112 0.27 20.81 -12.96
C SER A 112 1.04 21.92 -13.68
N LEU A 113 1.71 21.63 -14.80
CA LEU A 113 2.57 22.62 -15.50
C LEU A 113 2.20 22.97 -16.93
N HIS A 114 1.12 22.44 -17.51
CA HIS A 114 0.70 22.87 -18.84
C HIS A 114 -0.81 23.09 -18.92
N GLU A 115 -1.25 24.24 -18.39
CA GLU A 115 -2.40 24.97 -18.94
C GLU A 115 -2.25 26.47 -18.61
N LYS A 116 -1.70 27.21 -19.57
CA LYS A 116 -1.89 28.64 -19.75
C LYS A 116 -2.01 28.92 -21.24
#